data_AF-A0A0D8L3Q0-F1
#
_entry.id   AF-A0A0D8L3Q0-F1
#
_cell.length_a   1.000
_cell.length_b   1.000
_cell.length_c   1.000
_cell.angle_alpha   90.00
_cell.angle_beta   90.00
_cell.angle_gamma   90.00
#
_symmetry.space_group_name_H-M   'P 1'
#
loop_
_entity.id
_entity.type
_entity.pdbx_description
1 polymer ?
#
loop_
_entity_poly.entity_id
_entity_poly.type
_entity_poly.pdbx_seq_one_letter_code
_entity_poly.pdbx_strand_id
1 'polypeptide(L)'
;MVDTTSNVTGRKQLRKSDIRGVFIRSNLFQGSWNFERMQAMGYAFSMVPVIRRLYPENNEERRQAIKRHMEFFNTHPYMAAPILGVTCAMEEQRANGAAIDDGAINGIKVGLMGPLAGVGDPIFWGTVRPVFA
;
A
#
# COMPACT_ATOMS: atom_id res chain seq x y z
N MET A 1 -13.22 -38.58 14.48
CA MET A 1 -13.95 -37.34 14.13
C MET A 1 -13.13 -36.68 13.04
N VAL A 2 -13.66 -36.72 11.82
CA VAL A 2 -13.26 -36.09 10.54
C VAL A 2 -11.92 -35.36 10.52
N ASP A 3 -10.98 -35.94 9.76
CA ASP A 3 -9.82 -35.25 9.17
C ASP A 3 -10.30 -34.04 8.35
N THR A 4 -9.82 -32.84 8.68
CA THR A 4 -9.85 -31.70 7.77
C THR A 4 -8.42 -31.21 7.52
N THR A 5 -7.67 -32.05 6.80
CA THR A 5 -6.55 -31.61 5.97
C THR A 5 -7.13 -30.73 4.86
N SER A 6 -7.35 -29.45 5.17
CA SER A 6 -7.59 -28.44 4.14
C SER A 6 -6.30 -28.32 3.33
N ASN A 7 -6.26 -28.95 2.15
CA ASN A 7 -5.23 -28.75 1.15
C ASN A 7 -5.05 -27.24 0.92
N VAL A 8 -3.96 -26.67 1.46
CA VAL A 8 -3.59 -25.27 1.20
C VAL A 8 -3.07 -25.21 -0.24
N THR A 9 -3.97 -24.92 -1.16
CA THR A 9 -3.64 -24.47 -2.52
C THR A 9 -2.62 -23.33 -2.40
N GLY A 10 -1.42 -23.54 -2.94
CA GLY A 10 -0.21 -22.69 -2.86
C GLY A 10 -0.34 -21.31 -2.19
N ARG A 11 0.28 -21.15 -1.01
CA ARG A 11 0.40 -19.87 -0.28
C ARG A 11 0.92 -18.77 -1.21
N LYS A 12 0.16 -17.67 -1.33
CA LYS A 12 0.55 -16.50 -2.12
C LYS A 12 1.56 -15.70 -1.32
N GLN A 13 2.76 -15.52 -1.86
CA GLN A 13 3.85 -14.82 -1.18
C GLN A 13 4.46 -13.74 -2.08
N LEU A 14 4.70 -12.57 -1.49
CA LEU A 14 5.38 -11.45 -2.10
C LEU A 14 6.87 -11.78 -2.25
N ARG A 15 7.40 -11.51 -3.43
CA ARG A 15 8.82 -11.69 -3.73
C ARG A 15 9.57 -10.39 -3.50
N LYS A 16 10.88 -10.50 -3.30
CA LYS A 16 11.80 -9.34 -3.28
C LYS A 16 11.72 -8.49 -4.57
N SER A 17 11.38 -9.10 -5.71
CA SER A 17 11.13 -8.39 -6.96
C SER A 17 9.91 -7.46 -6.87
N ASP A 18 8.87 -7.89 -6.16
CA ASP A 18 7.61 -7.16 -6.07
C ASP A 18 7.80 -5.93 -5.17
N ILE A 19 8.50 -6.10 -4.04
CA ILE A 19 8.87 -5.00 -3.13
C ILE A 19 9.80 -3.99 -3.82
N ARG A 20 10.80 -4.44 -4.59
CA ARG A 20 11.62 -3.54 -5.42
C ARG A 20 10.78 -2.80 -6.47
N GLY A 21 9.78 -3.48 -7.03
CA GLY A 21 8.81 -2.87 -7.94
C GLY A 21 7.94 -1.81 -7.29
N VAL A 22 7.57 -1.97 -6.00
CA VAL A 22 6.88 -0.95 -5.20
C VAL A 22 7.82 0.23 -4.97
N PHE A 23 9.05 -0.02 -4.52
CA PHE A 23 10.06 1.00 -4.26
C PHE A 23 10.36 1.88 -5.49
N ILE A 24 10.55 1.27 -6.67
CA ILE A 24 10.81 2.03 -7.90
C ILE A 24 9.59 2.90 -8.24
N ARG A 25 8.37 2.34 -8.16
CA ARG A 25 7.14 3.08 -8.48
C ARG A 25 6.82 4.18 -7.47
N SER A 26 7.19 4.01 -6.20
CA SER A 26 6.98 5.03 -5.16
C SER A 26 7.89 6.25 -5.33
N ASN A 27 8.88 6.24 -6.22
CA ASN A 27 9.60 7.47 -6.57
C ASN A 27 8.73 8.45 -7.36
N LEU A 28 7.68 7.96 -8.03
CA LEU A 28 6.72 8.78 -8.80
C LEU A 28 5.42 9.03 -8.01
N PHE A 29 5.48 8.94 -6.68
CA PHE A 29 4.30 8.94 -5.80
C PHE A 29 3.44 10.20 -5.90
N GLN A 30 4.05 11.37 -6.12
CA GLN A 30 3.32 12.63 -6.31
C GLN A 30 2.98 12.95 -7.77
N GLY A 31 3.26 12.05 -8.72
CA GLY A 31 3.12 12.33 -10.15
C GLY A 31 1.68 12.62 -10.62
N SER A 32 0.67 12.21 -9.85
CA SER A 32 -0.75 12.39 -10.17
C SER A 32 -1.55 13.01 -9.01
N TRP A 33 -0.91 13.95 -8.32
CA TRP A 33 -1.56 14.68 -7.24
C TRP A 33 -2.78 15.47 -7.74
N ASN A 34 -3.91 15.36 -7.04
CA ASN A 34 -5.15 16.06 -7.41
C ASN A 34 -5.95 16.45 -6.16
N PHE A 35 -6.84 17.44 -6.28
CA PHE A 35 -7.61 17.93 -5.13
C PHE A 35 -8.72 16.97 -4.65
N GLU A 36 -9.19 16.04 -5.49
CA GLU A 36 -10.23 15.10 -5.10
C GLU A 36 -9.70 14.06 -4.10
N ARG A 37 -8.49 13.51 -4.35
CA ARG A 37 -7.93 12.37 -3.61
C ARG A 37 -6.46 12.48 -3.25
N MET A 38 -5.84 13.64 -3.46
CA MET A 38 -4.44 13.93 -3.16
C MET A 38 -3.51 12.92 -3.83
N GLN A 39 -2.83 12.07 -3.05
CA GLN A 39 -1.81 11.12 -3.52
C GLN A 39 -2.37 9.71 -3.77
N ALA A 40 -3.68 9.50 -3.68
CA ALA A 40 -4.32 8.18 -3.82
C ALA A 40 -3.90 7.43 -5.09
N MET A 41 -3.81 8.12 -6.22
CA MET A 41 -3.44 7.48 -7.49
C MET A 41 -1.97 7.03 -7.50
N GLY A 42 -1.06 7.82 -6.91
CA GLY A 42 0.34 7.41 -6.71
C GLY A 42 0.48 6.23 -5.75
N TYR A 43 -0.37 6.18 -4.72
CA TYR A 43 -0.46 5.04 -3.81
C TYR A 43 -0.91 3.77 -4.53
N ALA A 44 -2.02 3.84 -5.27
CA ALA A 44 -2.52 2.73 -6.08
C ALA A 44 -1.48 2.26 -7.10
N PHE A 45 -0.81 3.18 -7.79
CA PHE A 45 0.25 2.89 -8.75
C PHE A 45 1.42 2.12 -8.11
N SER A 46 1.85 2.55 -6.92
CA SER A 46 2.93 1.89 -6.17
C SER A 46 2.55 0.45 -5.77
N MET A 47 1.27 0.19 -5.49
CA MET A 47 0.75 -1.12 -5.10
C MET A 47 0.47 -2.07 -6.26
N VAL A 48 0.46 -1.62 -7.52
CA VAL A 48 0.19 -2.46 -8.71
C VAL A 48 0.96 -3.79 -8.73
N PRO A 49 2.31 -3.85 -8.54
CA PRO A 49 3.03 -5.12 -8.56
C PRO A 49 2.56 -6.12 -7.48
N VAL A 50 2.17 -5.63 -6.30
CA VAL A 50 1.64 -6.44 -5.20
C VAL A 50 0.26 -6.99 -5.57
N ILE A 51 -0.63 -6.13 -6.04
CA ILE A 51 -1.99 -6.50 -6.46
C ILE A 51 -1.93 -7.54 -7.59
N ARG A 52 -1.06 -7.36 -8.58
CA ARG A 52 -0.88 -8.29 -9.71
C ARG A 52 -0.38 -9.67 -9.27
N ARG A 53 0.42 -9.74 -8.21
CA ARG A 53 0.92 -11.00 -7.65
C ARG A 53 -0.16 -11.74 -6.87
N LEU A 54 -0.90 -11.01 -6.02
CA LEU A 54 -1.85 -11.60 -5.09
C LEU A 54 -3.21 -11.91 -5.73
N TYR A 55 -3.61 -11.14 -6.74
CA TYR A 55 -4.92 -11.25 -7.37
C TYR A 55 -4.78 -11.46 -8.90
N PRO A 56 -5.32 -12.56 -9.46
CA PRO A 56 -5.29 -12.84 -10.90
C PRO A 56 -5.94 -11.75 -11.77
N GLU A 57 -5.65 -11.78 -13.06
CA GLU A 57 -6.32 -10.91 -14.04
C GLU A 57 -7.82 -11.22 -14.15
N ASN A 58 -8.62 -10.18 -14.43
CA ASN A 58 -10.08 -10.24 -14.54
C ASN A 58 -10.83 -10.77 -13.30
N ASN A 59 -10.20 -10.79 -12.13
CA ASN A 59 -10.85 -11.15 -10.87
C ASN A 59 -11.51 -9.92 -10.21
N GLU A 60 -12.71 -10.09 -9.63
CA GLU A 60 -13.41 -9.06 -8.86
C GLU A 60 -12.59 -8.61 -7.63
N GLU A 61 -11.88 -9.52 -6.96
CA GLU A 61 -10.99 -9.21 -5.85
C GLU A 61 -9.89 -8.21 -6.25
N ARG A 62 -9.41 -8.30 -7.49
CA ARG A 62 -8.42 -7.36 -8.03
C ARG A 62 -9.01 -5.97 -8.24
N ARG A 63 -10.26 -5.88 -8.68
CA ARG A 63 -10.97 -4.60 -8.82
C ARG A 63 -11.21 -3.97 -7.46
N GLN A 64 -11.63 -4.76 -6.47
CA GLN A 64 -11.76 -4.31 -5.09
C GLN A 64 -10.41 -3.82 -4.53
N ALA A 65 -9.31 -4.50 -4.86
CA ALA A 65 -7.95 -4.10 -4.49
C ALA A 65 -7.55 -2.73 -5.00
N ILE A 66 -7.80 -2.49 -6.28
CA ILE A 66 -7.51 -1.20 -6.87
C ILE A 66 -8.39 -0.12 -6.22
N LYS A 67 -9.68 -0.39 -6.00
CA LYS A 67 -10.61 0.56 -5.36
C LYS A 67 -10.15 1.00 -3.97
N ARG A 68 -9.80 0.07 -3.07
CA ARG A 68 -9.35 0.41 -1.70
C ARG A 68 -8.01 1.15 -1.67
N HIS A 69 -7.14 0.98 -2.67
CA HIS A 69 -5.91 1.76 -2.79
C HIS A 69 -6.09 3.11 -3.50
N MET A 70 -7.27 3.37 -4.08
CA MET A 70 -7.68 4.66 -4.64
C MET A 70 -8.50 5.53 -3.68
N GLU A 71 -8.61 5.14 -2.42
CA GLU A 71 -9.15 6.01 -1.38
C GLU A 71 -8.19 7.14 -1.05
N PHE A 72 -8.74 8.21 -0.46
CA PHE A 72 -7.98 9.40 -0.08
C PHE A 72 -6.71 9.01 0.68
N PHE A 73 -5.58 9.52 0.20
CA PHE A 73 -4.29 9.33 0.86
C PHE A 73 -3.47 10.62 0.75
N ASN A 74 -3.05 11.16 1.89
CA ASN A 74 -2.18 12.33 1.92
C ASN A 74 -1.19 12.23 3.07
N THR A 75 0.09 12.11 2.74
CA THR A 75 1.18 12.16 3.71
C THR A 75 2.45 12.71 3.07
N HIS A 76 3.52 12.81 3.85
CA HIS A 76 4.82 13.19 3.33
C HIS A 76 5.37 12.07 2.39
N PRO A 77 5.80 12.37 1.15
CA PRO A 77 6.19 11.35 0.17
C PRO A 77 7.25 10.37 0.64
N TYR A 78 8.29 10.84 1.33
CA TYR A 78 9.35 9.98 1.87
C TYR A 78 8.86 9.11 3.05
N MET A 79 7.80 9.55 3.75
CA MET A 79 7.20 8.83 4.86
C MET A 79 6.06 7.88 4.43
N ALA A 80 5.74 7.82 3.13
CA ALA A 80 4.74 6.88 2.63
C ALA A 80 5.26 5.43 2.59
N ALA A 81 6.58 5.21 2.55
CA ALA A 81 7.19 3.89 2.40
C ALA A 81 6.86 2.91 3.55
N PRO A 82 6.90 3.29 4.84
CA PRO A 82 6.42 2.44 5.93
C PRO A 82 4.96 2.03 5.78
N ILE A 83 4.08 2.96 5.36
CA ILE A 83 2.65 2.67 5.18
C ILE A 83 2.44 1.68 4.03
N LEU A 84 3.16 1.85 2.92
CA LEU A 84 3.16 0.90 1.80
C LEU A 84 3.62 -0.49 2.27
N GLY A 85 4.68 -0.58 3.07
CA GLY A 85 5.20 -1.86 3.60
C GLY A 85 4.19 -2.60 4.47
N VAL A 86 3.56 -1.89 5.43
CA VAL A 86 2.50 -2.47 6.28
C VAL A 86 1.33 -2.94 5.43
N THR A 87 0.92 -2.12 4.47
CA THR A 87 -0.20 -2.45 3.59
C THR A 87 0.11 -3.66 2.70
N CYS A 88 1.34 -3.80 2.19
CA CYS A 88 1.77 -4.99 1.47
C CYS A 88 1.62 -6.26 2.32
N ALA A 89 1.99 -6.19 3.61
CA ALA A 89 1.86 -7.32 4.52
C ALA A 89 0.39 -7.67 4.80
N MET A 90 -0.47 -6.67 4.99
CA MET A 90 -1.91 -6.90 5.17
C MET A 90 -2.56 -7.52 3.92
N GLU A 91 -2.19 -7.03 2.74
CA GLU A 91 -2.64 -7.58 1.46
C GLU A 91 -2.24 -9.05 1.29
N GLU A 92 -0.99 -9.39 1.63
CA GLU A 92 -0.51 -10.77 1.60
C GLU A 92 -1.29 -11.67 2.58
N GLN A 93 -1.52 -11.21 3.81
CA GLN A 93 -2.31 -11.96 4.79
C GLN A 93 -3.74 -12.19 4.31
N ARG A 94 -4.39 -11.14 3.79
CA ARG A 94 -5.75 -11.22 3.24
C ARG A 94 -5.82 -12.18 2.06
N ALA A 95 -4.89 -12.09 1.12
CA ALA A 95 -4.84 -12.97 -0.04
C ALA A 95 -4.62 -14.45 0.31
N ASN A 96 -4.10 -14.73 1.51
CA ASN A 96 -3.95 -16.06 2.10
C ASN A 96 -5.11 -16.47 3.04
N GLY A 97 -6.21 -15.72 3.05
CA GLY A 97 -7.44 -16.08 3.78
C GLY A 97 -7.54 -15.51 5.20
N ALA A 98 -6.68 -14.57 5.60
CA ALA A 98 -6.90 -13.83 6.85
C ALA A 98 -8.17 -12.98 6.74
N ALA A 99 -8.96 -12.94 7.82
CA ALA A 99 -10.15 -12.11 7.94
C ALA A 99 -9.78 -10.63 8.13
N ILE A 100 -9.27 -10.00 7.07
CA ILE A 100 -8.94 -8.58 7.00
C ILE A 100 -9.91 -7.93 6.02
N ASP A 101 -10.78 -7.06 6.52
CA ASP A 101 -11.72 -6.30 5.68
C ASP A 101 -11.06 -5.07 5.04
N ASP A 102 -11.76 -4.45 4.08
CA ASP A 102 -11.25 -3.25 3.39
C ASP A 102 -11.10 -2.08 4.38
N GLY A 103 -12.01 -2.01 5.35
CA GLY A 103 -12.03 -1.01 6.42
C GLY A 103 -10.77 -1.04 7.28
N ALA A 104 -10.26 -2.21 7.67
CA ALA A 104 -9.03 -2.33 8.44
C ALA A 104 -7.82 -1.82 7.66
N ILE A 105 -7.69 -2.17 6.38
CA ILE A 105 -6.57 -1.70 5.54
C ILE A 105 -6.59 -0.18 5.42
N ASN A 106 -7.76 0.40 5.17
CA ASN A 106 -7.89 1.86 5.05
C ASN A 106 -7.76 2.57 6.41
N GLY A 107 -8.24 1.95 7.48
CA GLY A 107 -8.07 2.43 8.85
C GLY A 107 -6.59 2.57 9.23
N ILE A 108 -5.74 1.59 8.87
CA ILE A 108 -4.29 1.71 9.09
C ILE A 108 -3.69 2.84 8.25
N LYS A 109 -4.08 2.98 6.97
CA LYS A 109 -3.59 4.08 6.14
C LYS A 109 -3.95 5.43 6.76
N VAL A 110 -5.23 5.64 7.11
CA VAL A 110 -5.72 6.89 7.71
C VAL A 110 -5.04 7.17 9.05
N GLY A 111 -4.92 6.15 9.91
CA GLY A 111 -4.28 6.27 11.22
C GLY A 111 -2.81 6.65 11.13
N LEU A 112 -2.10 6.24 10.07
CA LEU A 112 -0.69 6.57 9.86
C LEU A 112 -0.46 7.85 9.05
N MET A 113 -1.42 8.30 8.23
CA MET A 113 -1.28 9.50 7.40
C MET A 113 -0.93 10.75 8.22
N GLY A 114 -1.70 11.01 9.28
CA GLY A 114 -1.57 12.22 10.11
C GLY A 114 -0.23 12.31 10.84
N PRO A 115 0.14 11.32 11.67
CA PRO A 115 1.42 11.34 12.39
C PRO A 115 2.64 11.38 11.46
N LEU A 116 2.63 10.61 10.36
CA LEU A 116 3.77 10.58 9.45
C LEU A 116 3.87 11.83 8.57
N ALA A 117 2.76 12.50 8.26
CA ALA A 117 2.77 13.82 7.66
C ALA A 117 3.37 14.85 8.62
N GLY A 118 2.85 14.91 9.85
CA GLY A 118 3.27 15.86 10.87
C GLY A 118 4.74 15.73 11.28
N VAL A 119 5.30 14.52 11.24
CA VAL A 119 6.75 14.29 11.48
C VAL A 119 7.58 14.50 10.22
N GLY A 120 7.10 14.06 9.06
CA GLY A 120 7.87 14.11 7.81
C GLY A 120 8.11 15.53 7.31
N ASP A 121 7.09 16.38 7.34
CA ASP A 121 7.16 17.75 6.82
C ASP A 121 8.23 18.62 7.51
N PRO A 122 8.30 18.74 8.85
CA PRO A 122 9.34 19.54 9.50
C PRO A 122 10.75 18.97 9.33
N ILE A 123 10.90 17.64 9.23
CA ILE A 123 12.21 17.02 9.01
C ILE A 123 12.69 17.30 7.60
N PHE A 124 11.93 16.89 6.58
CA PHE A 124 12.41 16.91 5.21
C PHE A 124 12.27 18.28 4.55
N TRP A 125 11.11 18.93 4.70
CA TRP A 125 10.88 20.25 4.12
C TRP A 125 11.39 21.38 5.02
N GLY A 126 11.33 21.21 6.34
CA GLY A 126 11.81 22.22 7.29
C GLY A 126 13.32 22.20 7.50
N THR A 127 13.96 21.02 7.49
CA THR A 127 15.38 20.89 7.87
C THR A 127 16.26 20.39 6.73
N VAL A 128 16.02 19.16 6.23
CA VAL A 128 16.89 18.52 5.23
C VAL A 128 16.98 19.37 3.97
N ARG A 129 15.84 19.74 3.38
CA ARG A 129 15.83 20.50 2.13
C ARG A 129 16.51 21.87 2.27
N PRO A 130 16.20 22.72 3.27
CA PRO A 130 16.88 24.02 3.41
C PRO A 130 18.36 23.93 3.79
N VAL A 131 18.80 22.85 4.47
CA VAL A 131 20.22 22.67 4.82
C VAL A 131 21.07 22.27 3.61
N PHE A 132 20.50 21.52 2.67
CA PHE A 132 21.22 21.03 1.49
C PHE A 132 20.97 21.83 0.21
N ALA A 133 19.96 22.70 0.17
CA ALA A 133 19.64 23.58 -0.97
C ALA A 133 20.40 24.91 -0.88
#